data_AF-A0A4P9UTT8-F1
#
_entry.id   AF-A0A4P9UTT8-F1
#
_cell.length_a   1.000
_cell.length_b   1.000
_cell.length_c   1.000
_cell.angle_alpha   90.00
_cell.angle_beta   90.00
_cell.angle_gamma   90.00
#
_symmetry.space_group_name_H-M   'P 1'
#
loop_
_entity.id
_entity.type
_entity.pdbx_description
1 polymer ?
#
loop_
_entity_poly.entity_id
_entity_poly.type
_entity_poly.pdbx_seq_one_letter_code
_entity_poly.pdbx_strand_id
1 'polypeptide(L)'
;MKQPQLTDTPFDEFLQELPADFQEQAYELQAFARARKIRSPLQLLQLVLLYCGQDLSLRSCAGEVAKLQGYLSDTAVTKRLAACVVWIKSLLKRVFGLDKQINNGMMFEDL
;
A
#
# COMPACT_ATOMS: atom_id res chain seq x y z
N MET A 1 34.13 7.05 7.87
CA MET A 1 33.12 6.17 8.49
C MET A 1 31.94 6.10 7.52
N LYS A 2 31.58 4.92 7.01
CA LYS A 2 30.41 4.74 6.11
C LYS A 2 29.15 4.83 6.98
N GLN A 3 28.27 5.79 6.70
CA GLN A 3 26.96 5.89 7.34
C GLN A 3 26.15 4.60 7.07
N PRO A 4 25.26 4.18 7.98
CA PRO A 4 24.38 3.05 7.72
C PRO A 4 23.49 3.40 6.53
N GLN A 5 23.61 2.62 5.45
CA GLN A 5 22.71 2.73 4.31
C GLN A 5 21.38 2.14 4.76
N LEU A 6 20.31 2.95 4.80
CA LEU A 6 18.96 2.47 5.14
C LEU A 6 18.32 1.57 4.06
N THR A 7 19.12 1.15 3.06
CA THR A 7 18.86 0.32 1.87
C THR A 7 18.45 1.06 0.59
N ASP A 8 19.11 0.69 -0.51
CA ASP A 8 18.74 0.90 -1.91
C ASP A 8 17.96 -0.34 -2.40
N THR A 9 16.86 -0.71 -1.73
CA THR A 9 16.11 -1.91 -2.13
C THR A 9 15.25 -1.58 -3.36
N PRO A 10 15.47 -2.24 -4.52
CA PRO A 10 14.64 -2.04 -5.70
C PRO A 10 13.20 -2.49 -5.42
N PHE A 11 12.24 -1.86 -6.09
CA PHE A 11 10.81 -2.07 -5.85
C PHE A 11 10.38 -3.55 -5.96
N ASP A 12 11.01 -4.33 -6.85
CA ASP A 12 10.69 -5.75 -7.04
C ASP A 12 11.07 -6.63 -5.85
N GLU A 13 12.16 -6.30 -5.15
CA GLU A 13 12.57 -6.99 -3.92
C GLU A 13 11.59 -6.67 -2.78
N PHE A 14 11.16 -5.40 -2.67
CA PHE A 14 10.12 -5.00 -1.72
C PHE A 14 8.80 -5.79 -1.94
N LEU A 15 8.43 -6.07 -3.19
CA LEU A 15 7.23 -6.86 -3.46
C LEU A 15 7.30 -8.30 -2.95
N GLN A 16 8.50 -8.88 -2.81
CA GLN A 16 8.66 -10.24 -2.26
C GLN A 16 8.38 -10.30 -0.76
N GLU A 17 8.52 -9.17 -0.06
CA GLU A 17 8.26 -9.06 1.38
C GLU A 17 6.77 -8.84 1.71
N LEU A 18 5.93 -8.62 0.70
CA LEU A 18 4.50 -8.45 0.89
C LEU A 18 3.77 -9.80 0.94
N PRO A 19 2.64 -9.90 1.66
CA PRO A 19 1.74 -11.03 1.56
C PRO A 19 1.37 -11.35 0.10
N ALA A 20 1.39 -12.62 -0.28
CA ALA A 20 1.12 -13.05 -1.67
C ALA A 20 -0.25 -12.58 -2.20
N ASP A 21 -1.24 -12.42 -1.31
CA ASP A 21 -2.60 -12.00 -1.60
C ASP A 21 -2.80 -10.46 -1.53
N PHE A 22 -1.74 -9.65 -1.42
CA PHE A 22 -1.88 -8.19 -1.21
C PHE A 22 -2.73 -7.50 -2.29
N GLN A 23 -2.68 -7.98 -3.54
CA GLN A 23 -3.49 -7.44 -4.63
C GLN A 23 -4.96 -7.80 -4.48
N GLU A 24 -5.26 -9.03 -4.09
CA GLU A 24 -6.63 -9.51 -3.83
C GLU A 24 -7.26 -8.73 -2.67
N GLN A 25 -6.50 -8.53 -1.59
CA GLN A 25 -6.91 -7.70 -0.45
C GLN A 25 -7.29 -6.28 -0.86
N ALA A 26 -6.65 -5.71 -1.88
CA ALA A 26 -6.98 -4.36 -2.34
C ALA A 26 -8.41 -4.29 -2.92
N TYR A 27 -8.86 -5.38 -3.56
CA TYR A 27 -10.23 -5.51 -4.03
C TYR A 27 -11.18 -5.79 -2.87
N GLU A 28 -10.87 -6.76 -2.00
CA GLU A 28 -11.71 -7.13 -0.86
C GLU A 28 -11.99 -5.96 0.07
N LEU A 29 -10.95 -5.20 0.40
CA LEU A 29 -11.03 -4.03 1.29
C LEU A 29 -11.44 -2.75 0.53
N GLN A 30 -11.87 -2.88 -0.73
CA GLN A 30 -12.40 -1.81 -1.58
C GLN A 30 -11.44 -0.62 -1.80
N ALA A 31 -10.14 -0.83 -1.59
CA ALA A 31 -9.11 0.13 -1.94
C ALA A 31 -9.03 0.32 -3.46
N PHE A 32 -9.23 -0.77 -4.22
CA PHE A 32 -9.27 -0.76 -5.67
C PHE A 32 -10.62 -1.30 -6.18
N ALA A 33 -11.56 -0.40 -6.50
CA ALA A 33 -12.89 -0.77 -6.99
C ALA A 33 -13.07 -0.59 -8.51
N ARG A 34 -12.37 0.38 -9.12
CA ARG A 34 -12.52 0.69 -10.56
C ARG A 34 -11.20 1.05 -11.20
N ALA A 35 -10.83 0.28 -12.22
CA ALA A 35 -9.72 0.61 -13.10
C ALA A 35 -10.07 1.87 -13.92
N ARG A 36 -9.19 2.88 -13.87
CA ARG A 36 -9.24 4.06 -14.75
C ARG A 36 -7.81 4.39 -15.16
N LYS A 37 -7.25 5.48 -14.61
CA LYS A 37 -5.86 5.89 -14.80
C LYS A 37 -4.88 5.02 -14.02
N ILE A 38 -5.29 4.58 -12.83
CA ILE A 38 -4.64 3.48 -12.12
C ILE A 38 -5.34 2.19 -12.55
N ARG A 39 -4.58 1.24 -13.10
CA ARG A 39 -5.10 0.04 -13.77
C ARG A 39 -4.98 -1.23 -12.94
N SER A 40 -4.20 -1.22 -11.86
CA SER A 40 -4.05 -2.38 -10.97
C SER A 40 -3.82 -1.97 -9.51
N PRO A 41 -4.05 -2.89 -8.55
CA PRO A 41 -3.64 -2.73 -7.16
C PRO A 41 -2.14 -2.44 -7.00
N LEU A 42 -1.29 -3.04 -7.83
CA LEU A 42 0.15 -2.77 -7.83
C LEU A 42 0.46 -1.30 -8.15
N GLN A 43 -0.19 -0.73 -9.18
CA GLN A 43 -0.05 0.70 -9.49
C GLN A 43 -0.63 1.59 -8.39
N LEU A 44 -1.68 1.13 -7.70
CA LEU A 44 -2.23 1.84 -6.55
C LEU A 44 -1.23 1.85 -5.39
N LEU A 45 -0.54 0.74 -5.12
CA LEU A 45 0.52 0.66 -4.13
C LEU A 45 1.69 1.57 -4.46
N GLN A 46 2.13 1.60 -5.74
CA GLN A 46 3.15 2.54 -6.20
C GLN A 46 2.74 4.00 -5.93
N LEU A 47 1.47 4.35 -6.17
CA LEU A 47 0.94 5.69 -5.86
C LEU A 47 0.96 6.00 -4.35
N VAL A 48 0.66 5.01 -3.50
CA VAL A 48 0.77 5.15 -2.04
C VAL A 48 2.24 5.40 -1.63
N LEU A 49 3.20 4.68 -2.22
CA LEU A 49 4.62 4.85 -1.91
C LEU A 49 5.20 6.15 -2.44
N LEU A 50 4.72 6.65 -3.59
CA LEU A 50 5.06 7.99 -4.06
C LEU A 50 4.66 9.05 -3.03
N TYR A 51 3.45 8.94 -2.48
CA TYR A 51 2.94 9.90 -1.50
C TYR A 51 3.59 9.74 -0.12
N CYS A 52 3.58 8.54 0.46
CA CYS A 52 4.02 8.31 1.84
C CYS A 52 5.50 7.94 1.98
N GLY A 53 6.07 7.25 0.99
CA GLY A 53 7.45 6.76 1.04
C GLY A 53 8.45 7.77 0.48
N GLN A 54 8.09 8.47 -0.59
CA GLN A 54 8.92 9.52 -1.22
C GLN A 54 8.47 10.94 -0.87
N ASP A 55 7.45 11.08 -0.02
CA ASP A 55 6.91 12.37 0.45
C ASP A 55 6.51 13.33 -0.69
N LEU A 56 6.05 12.78 -1.82
CA LEU A 56 5.59 13.60 -2.94
C LEU A 56 4.25 14.27 -2.61
N SER A 57 4.09 15.52 -3.05
CA SER A 57 2.80 16.19 -2.98
C SER A 57 1.74 15.51 -3.86
N LEU A 58 0.45 15.73 -3.55
CA LEU A 58 -0.66 15.22 -4.37
C LEU A 58 -0.53 15.59 -5.85
N ARG A 59 -0.08 16.83 -6.13
CA ARG A 59 0.18 17.33 -7.48
C ARG A 59 1.28 16.54 -8.18
N SER A 60 2.37 16.27 -7.47
CA SER A 60 3.51 15.52 -8.05
C SER A 60 3.10 14.07 -8.33
N CYS A 61 2.36 13.45 -7.41
CA CYS A 61 1.78 12.12 -7.61
C CYS A 61 0.86 12.07 -8.84
N ALA A 62 -0.01 13.07 -9.00
CA ALA A 62 -0.88 13.20 -10.17
C ALA A 62 -0.06 13.36 -11.47
N GLY A 63 1.04 14.13 -11.41
CA GLY A 63 2.00 14.29 -12.48
C GLY A 63 2.67 12.99 -12.91
N GLU A 64 3.16 12.18 -11.96
CA GLU A 64 3.77 10.88 -12.27
C GLU A 64 2.79 9.94 -12.97
N VAL A 65 1.54 9.88 -12.51
CA VAL A 65 0.51 9.09 -13.18
C VAL A 65 0.19 9.66 -14.57
N ALA A 66 0.15 10.98 -14.70
CA ALA A 66 -0.18 11.64 -15.97
C ALA A 66 0.84 11.37 -17.07
N LYS A 67 2.14 11.26 -16.73
CA LYS A 67 3.21 10.89 -17.68
C LYS A 67 2.96 9.56 -18.39
N LEU A 68 2.37 8.60 -17.69
CA LEU A 68 2.22 7.22 -18.18
C LEU A 68 0.79 6.88 -18.62
N GLN A 69 -0.21 7.46 -17.98
CA GLN A 69 -1.62 7.04 -18.10
C GLN A 69 -2.55 8.19 -18.54
N GLY A 70 -2.01 9.40 -18.69
CA GLY A 70 -2.75 10.63 -18.98
C GLY A 70 -3.38 11.26 -17.74
N TYR A 71 -3.97 12.45 -17.92
CA TYR A 71 -4.37 13.34 -16.82
C TYR A 71 -5.12 12.66 -15.67
N LEU A 72 -4.66 12.95 -14.45
CA LEU A 72 -5.28 12.61 -13.18
C LEU A 72 -5.27 13.90 -12.33
N SER A 73 -6.35 14.20 -11.61
CA SER A 73 -6.38 15.37 -10.72
C SER A 73 -5.90 15.03 -9.32
N ASP A 74 -5.39 16.02 -8.60
CA ASP A 74 -4.97 15.90 -7.21
C ASP A 74 -6.11 15.35 -6.32
N THR A 75 -7.34 15.82 -6.52
CA THR A 75 -8.53 15.29 -5.82
C THR A 75 -8.75 13.80 -6.11
N ALA A 76 -8.49 13.36 -7.34
CA ALA A 76 -8.61 11.96 -7.72
C ALA A 76 -7.49 11.10 -7.12
N VAL A 77 -6.30 11.67 -6.85
CA VAL A 77 -5.25 11.05 -6.04
C VAL A 77 -5.69 10.95 -4.59
N THR A 78 -6.14 12.05 -3.97
CA THR A 78 -6.61 12.07 -2.56
C THR A 78 -7.67 11.02 -2.30
N LYS A 79 -8.69 10.91 -3.17
CA LYS A 79 -9.77 9.92 -3.01
C LYS A 79 -9.25 8.48 -3.06
N ARG A 80 -8.23 8.21 -3.90
CA ARG A 80 -7.60 6.89 -3.99
C ARG A 80 -6.79 6.56 -2.74
N LEU A 81 -5.97 7.50 -2.28
CA LEU A 81 -5.20 7.33 -1.06
C LEU A 81 -6.10 7.13 0.17
N ALA A 82 -7.20 7.88 0.26
CA ALA A 82 -8.19 7.70 1.32
C ALA A 82 -8.83 6.30 1.31
N ALA A 83 -9.14 5.76 0.13
CA ALA A 83 -9.66 4.39 0.00
C ALA A 83 -8.64 3.32 0.42
N CYS A 84 -7.33 3.62 0.34
CA CYS A 84 -6.28 2.67 0.70
C CYS A 84 -6.09 2.50 2.22
N VAL A 85 -6.62 3.40 3.06
CA VAL A 85 -6.28 3.43 4.50
C VAL A 85 -6.51 2.09 5.19
N VAL A 86 -7.64 1.43 4.95
CA VAL A 86 -7.96 0.12 5.56
C VAL A 86 -7.03 -0.97 5.02
N TRP A 87 -6.82 -0.98 3.71
CA TRP A 87 -5.94 -1.94 3.04
C TRP A 87 -4.49 -1.83 3.50
N ILE A 88 -3.92 -0.63 3.57
CA ILE A 88 -2.54 -0.42 4.03
C ILE A 88 -2.39 -0.81 5.51
N LYS A 89 -3.38 -0.50 6.36
CA LYS A 89 -3.37 -0.97 7.76
C LYS A 89 -3.38 -2.49 7.86
N SER A 90 -4.19 -3.18 7.05
CA SER A 90 -4.22 -4.64 7.00
C SER A 90 -2.89 -5.20 6.50
N LEU A 91 -2.36 -4.64 5.41
CA LEU A 91 -1.11 -5.05 4.80
C LEU A 91 0.06 -4.98 5.79
N LEU A 92 0.22 -3.83 6.46
CA LEU A 92 1.28 -3.64 7.47
C LEU A 92 1.12 -4.61 8.65
N LYS A 93 -0.11 -4.84 9.13
CA LYS A 93 -0.34 -5.83 10.19
C LYS A 93 0.18 -7.21 9.78
N ARG A 94 -0.09 -7.66 8.56
CA ARG A 94 0.36 -8.97 8.07
C ARG A 94 1.88 -9.03 7.85
N VAL A 95 2.47 -8.00 7.24
CA VAL A 95 3.94 -7.90 7.05
C VAL A 95 4.67 -8.02 8.39
N PHE A 96 4.17 -7.36 9.43
CA PHE A 96 4.77 -7.40 10.77
C PHE A 96 4.25 -8.56 11.65
N GLY A 97 3.36 -9.42 11.16
CA GLY A 97 2.76 -10.51 11.94
C GLY A 97 1.91 -10.07 13.15
N LEU A 98 1.40 -8.84 13.14
CA LEU A 98 0.60 -8.22 14.22
C LEU A 98 -0.86 -8.67 14.23
N ASP A 99 -1.31 -9.38 13.19
CA ASP A 99 -2.60 -10.05 13.11
C ASP A 99 -2.67 -11.31 13.99
N LYS A 100 -1.53 -11.96 14.25
CA LYS A 100 -1.42 -13.18 15.06
C LYS A 100 -1.63 -12.94 16.56
N GLN A 101 -1.49 -11.71 17.05
CA GLN A 101 -1.50 -11.40 18.49
C GLN A 101 -2.90 -11.20 19.09
N ILE A 102 -3.98 -11.16 18.29
CA ILE A 102 -5.35 -10.95 18.82
C ILE A 102 -5.97 -12.25 19.36
N ASN A 103 -5.44 -13.43 19.00
CA ASN A 103 -6.01 -14.73 19.41
C ASN A 103 -5.36 -15.38 20.66
N ASN A 104 -4.37 -14.73 21.31
CA ASN A 104 -3.71 -15.31 22.50
C ASN A 104 -4.36 -14.90 23.84
N GLY A 105 -5.64 -14.52 23.81
CA GLY A 105 -6.36 -14.01 24.97
C GLY A 105 -7.79 -14.53 25.10
N MET A 106 -8.07 -15.81 24.80
CA MET A 106 -9.25 -16.48 25.38
C MET A 106 -9.14 -18.01 25.31
N MET A 107 -9.60 -18.66 26.38
CA MET A 107 -9.87 -20.09 26.58
C MET A 107 -8.74 -20.95 27.15
N PHE A 108 -8.49 -20.80 28.45
CA PHE A 108 -8.36 -21.99 29.31
C PHE A 108 -9.73 -22.19 29.97
N GLU A 109 -10.57 -23.03 29.36
CA GLU A 109 -11.70 -23.63 30.05
C GLU A 109 -11.19 -24.78 30.92
N ASP A 110 -11.76 -24.84 32.12
CA ASP A 110 -11.61 -25.91 33.10
C ASP A 110 -11.75 -27.31 32.49
N LEU A 111 -10.73 -28.15 32.63
CA LEU A 111 -10.81 -29.61 32.78
C LEU A 111 -9.58 -30.14 33.53
#